data_AF-A0A8H7X2X1-F1
#
_entry.id   AF-A0A8H7X2X1-F1
#
_cell.length_a   1.000
_cell.length_b   1.000
_cell.length_c   1.000
_cell.angle_alpha   90.00
_cell.angle_beta   90.00
_cell.angle_gamma   90.00
#
_symmetry.space_group_name_H-M   'P 1'
#
loop_
_entity.id
_entity.type
_entity.pdbx_description
1 polymer ?
#
loop_
_entity_poly.entity_id
_entity_poly.type
_entity_poly.pdbx_seq_one_letter_code
_entity_poly.pdbx_strand_id
1 'polypeptide(L)'
;MSTLVNFPCSLPTIPISSETDASLIALDFSKHISELTEQNFVQDAVWRDIFALTGTLRTFYSASSISTAWQETTKRAKAGSFLLDQNSARIVRLPQGSLWIEACFAFETNAAPQTTCSGFMNLVPGSDGKWRIWVLRSILEQLKSERNVDVLEPTIKENGLMDGHQEPTHFDCVVIGGGQAGLSTAGHMKALGISYVVLDKHQNVGDNWKTRYNSARPHLPFERTFPSSYQNFLSKDDMAEGYQSWVSKFDINIWLDTTPVSGTWESSSGRWTLSIRRHGNEQSITCSFIVVAGGAGGQVPKMPNYPNREVFTGTTLHSAEYTDASQWKGKHGVVIGTANTAHDVAVDMVEAGLSSVTMIQRSRTYVLPVEYYMKISN
;
A
#
# COMPACT_ATOMS: atom_id res chain seq x y z
N MET A 1 -1.84 25.81 4.33
CA MET A 1 -2.52 24.91 5.28
C MET A 1 -3.17 23.82 4.46
N SER A 2 -2.82 22.54 4.66
CA SER A 2 -3.67 21.46 4.18
C SER A 2 -4.89 21.47 5.10
N THR A 3 -5.97 22.11 4.66
CA THR A 3 -7.29 21.81 5.24
C THR A 3 -7.54 20.36 4.88
N LEU A 4 -7.45 19.47 5.87
CA LEU A 4 -8.04 18.15 5.74
C LEU A 4 -9.48 18.39 5.27
N VAL A 5 -9.83 17.81 4.13
CA VAL A 5 -11.18 17.93 3.57
C VAL A 5 -12.16 17.55 4.67
N ASN A 6 -13.24 18.31 4.83
CA ASN A 6 -14.34 17.88 5.70
C ASN A 6 -14.84 16.56 5.16
N PHE A 7 -14.43 15.46 5.79
CA PHE A 7 -14.92 14.14 5.42
C PHE A 7 -16.41 14.10 5.76
N PRO A 8 -17.27 13.60 4.86
CA PRO A 8 -18.72 13.56 5.08
C PRO A 8 -19.13 12.41 6.03
N CYS A 9 -18.25 12.04 6.97
CA CYS A 9 -18.39 10.92 7.88
C CYS A 9 -17.77 11.28 9.23
N SER A 10 -18.47 10.96 10.31
CA SER A 10 -18.03 11.19 11.69
C SER A 10 -17.68 9.87 12.37
N LEU A 11 -16.84 9.96 13.41
CA LEU A 11 -16.62 8.81 14.30
C LEU A 11 -17.90 8.51 15.10
N PRO A 12 -18.23 7.24 15.35
CA PRO A 12 -19.39 6.89 16.16
C PRO A 12 -19.20 7.33 17.61
N THR A 13 -20.27 7.86 18.19
CA THR A 13 -20.29 8.41 19.56
C THR A 13 -21.21 7.65 20.50
N ILE A 14 -22.13 6.83 19.96
CA ILE A 14 -23.07 6.06 20.76
C ILE A 14 -22.32 4.87 21.39
N PRO A 15 -22.37 4.69 22.72
CA PRO A 15 -21.66 3.62 23.40
C PRO A 15 -22.27 2.25 23.06
N ILE A 16 -21.43 1.22 23.10
CA ILE A 16 -21.83 -0.18 22.99
C ILE A 16 -21.75 -0.82 24.38
N SER A 17 -22.82 -1.49 24.80
CA SER A 17 -22.88 -2.19 26.11
C SER A 17 -21.78 -3.25 26.20
N SER A 18 -21.25 -3.49 27.40
CA SER A 18 -20.32 -4.58 27.66
C SER A 18 -20.94 -5.96 27.46
N GLU A 19 -22.27 -6.06 27.53
CA GLU A 19 -23.03 -7.31 27.34
C GLU A 19 -23.37 -7.59 25.87
N THR A 20 -22.98 -6.69 24.97
CA THR A 20 -23.27 -6.84 23.54
C THR A 20 -22.51 -8.02 22.94
N ASP A 21 -23.25 -9.01 22.43
CA ASP A 21 -22.70 -10.12 21.64
C ASP A 21 -22.50 -9.67 20.18
N ALA A 22 -21.25 -9.41 19.83
CA ALA A 22 -20.87 -8.96 18.48
C ALA A 22 -21.20 -9.99 17.40
N SER A 23 -21.03 -11.28 17.70
CA SER A 23 -21.25 -12.37 16.76
C SER A 23 -22.73 -12.52 16.42
N LEU A 24 -23.62 -12.41 17.41
CA LEU A 24 -25.07 -12.45 17.17
C LEU A 24 -25.54 -11.29 16.29
N ILE A 25 -25.04 -10.07 16.53
CA ILE A 25 -25.40 -8.89 15.73
C ILE A 25 -24.89 -9.02 14.30
N ALA A 26 -23.62 -9.41 14.11
CA ALA A 26 -23.05 -9.61 12.79
C ALA A 26 -23.78 -10.73 12.01
N LEU A 27 -24.15 -11.82 12.70
CA LEU A 27 -24.92 -12.92 12.11
C LEU A 27 -26.29 -12.45 11.62
N ASP A 28 -26.97 -11.61 12.38
CA ASP A 28 -28.26 -11.07 11.96
C ASP A 28 -28.14 -10.19 10.70
N PHE A 29 -27.13 -9.32 10.65
CA PHE A 29 -26.82 -8.51 9.46
C PHE A 29 -26.50 -9.35 8.22
N SER A 30 -25.75 -10.44 8.39
CA SER A 30 -25.32 -11.29 7.27
C SER A 30 -26.49 -11.93 6.50
N LYS A 31 -27.64 -12.14 7.15
CA LYS A 31 -28.85 -12.71 6.53
C LYS A 31 -29.47 -11.80 5.48
N HIS A 32 -29.24 -10.48 5.59
CA HIS A 32 -29.90 -9.46 4.78
C HIS A 32 -28.92 -8.67 3.91
N ILE A 33 -27.66 -9.09 3.84
CA ILE A 33 -26.60 -8.35 3.16
C ILE A 33 -26.80 -8.26 1.63
N SER A 34 -27.52 -9.21 1.03
CA SER A 34 -27.92 -9.15 -0.38
C SER A 34 -28.98 -8.09 -0.67
N GLU A 35 -29.68 -7.60 0.37
CA GLU A 35 -30.87 -6.76 0.25
C GLU A 35 -30.75 -5.48 1.08
N LEU A 36 -29.53 -4.94 1.21
CA LEU A 36 -29.31 -3.72 1.97
C LEU A 36 -30.12 -2.54 1.40
N THR A 37 -30.83 -1.87 2.31
CA THR A 37 -31.62 -0.67 2.06
C THR A 37 -31.04 0.51 2.84
N GLU A 38 -31.54 1.72 2.60
CA GLU A 38 -31.10 2.92 3.31
C GLU A 38 -31.19 2.78 4.85
N GLN A 39 -32.19 2.05 5.36
CA GLN A 39 -32.38 1.86 6.81
C GLN A 39 -31.27 1.03 7.47
N ASN A 40 -30.53 0.24 6.68
CA ASN A 40 -29.42 -0.56 7.16
C ASN A 40 -28.15 0.25 7.39
N PHE A 41 -28.09 1.52 6.97
CA PHE A 41 -26.91 2.38 7.07
C PHE A 41 -27.17 3.59 7.98
N VAL A 42 -26.12 4.08 8.63
CA VAL A 42 -26.16 5.43 9.21
C VAL A 42 -26.12 6.48 8.11
N GLN A 43 -26.66 7.67 8.37
CA GLN A 43 -26.82 8.72 7.36
C GLN A 43 -25.49 9.14 6.73
N ASP A 44 -24.41 9.13 7.49
CA ASP A 44 -23.05 9.48 7.07
C ASP A 44 -22.16 8.24 6.82
N ALA A 45 -22.79 7.10 6.48
CA ALA A 45 -22.09 5.87 6.16
C ALA A 45 -21.16 6.02 4.94
N VAL A 46 -20.14 5.16 4.90
CA VAL A 46 -19.16 5.09 3.80
C VAL A 46 -19.08 3.67 3.28
N TRP A 47 -19.16 3.51 1.96
CA TRP A 47 -18.84 2.25 1.31
C TRP A 47 -17.64 2.43 0.38
N ARG A 48 -16.59 1.63 0.59
CA ARG A 48 -15.44 1.56 -0.30
C ARG A 48 -15.40 0.24 -1.04
N ASP A 49 -15.65 0.29 -2.34
CA ASP A 49 -15.53 -0.86 -3.24
C ASP A 49 -14.14 -0.87 -3.90
N ILE A 50 -13.45 -1.99 -3.72
CA ILE A 50 -12.13 -2.27 -4.26
C ILE A 50 -12.31 -3.32 -5.35
N PHE A 51 -12.80 -2.87 -6.52
CA PHE A 51 -13.05 -3.66 -7.73
C PHE A 51 -14.14 -4.75 -7.65
N ALA A 52 -14.62 -5.11 -6.46
CA ALA A 52 -15.49 -6.28 -6.26
C ALA A 52 -16.83 -6.18 -7.00
N LEU A 53 -17.52 -5.04 -6.91
CA LEU A 53 -18.88 -4.88 -7.45
C LEU A 53 -18.95 -3.81 -8.55
N THR A 54 -18.13 -2.77 -8.43
CA THR A 54 -18.11 -1.66 -9.39
C THR A 54 -17.17 -1.90 -10.57
N GLY A 55 -16.21 -2.81 -10.43
CA GLY A 55 -15.10 -3.02 -11.36
C GLY A 55 -14.04 -1.92 -11.33
N THR A 56 -14.10 -1.02 -10.35
CA THR A 56 -13.16 0.10 -10.18
C THR A 56 -12.89 0.37 -8.69
N LEU A 57 -11.91 1.23 -8.36
CA LEU A 57 -11.82 1.79 -7.01
C LEU A 57 -12.87 2.90 -6.86
N ARG A 58 -13.90 2.67 -6.04
CA ARG A 58 -14.94 3.67 -5.78
C ARG A 58 -15.24 3.82 -4.29
N THR A 59 -15.62 5.03 -3.92
CA THR A 59 -16.13 5.33 -2.58
C THR A 59 -17.46 6.03 -2.72
N PHE A 60 -18.47 5.51 -2.04
CA PHE A 60 -19.81 6.06 -1.94
C PHE A 60 -20.01 6.60 -0.52
N TYR A 61 -20.70 7.72 -0.43
CA TYR A 61 -20.98 8.40 0.83
C TYR A 61 -22.49 8.54 0.98
N SER A 62 -22.99 8.42 2.20
CA SER A 62 -24.40 8.43 2.61
C SER A 62 -25.18 7.14 2.38
N ALA A 63 -26.14 6.89 3.27
CA ALA A 63 -27.02 5.74 3.23
C ALA A 63 -27.77 5.58 1.90
N SER A 64 -28.28 6.69 1.33
CA SER A 64 -29.05 6.68 0.09
C SER A 64 -28.19 6.30 -1.12
N SER A 65 -27.03 6.96 -1.29
CA SER A 65 -26.10 6.65 -2.39
C SER A 65 -25.58 5.22 -2.30
N ILE A 66 -25.22 4.76 -1.09
CA ILE A 66 -24.70 3.41 -0.88
C ILE A 66 -25.77 2.38 -1.21
N SER A 67 -26.99 2.51 -0.68
CA SER A 67 -28.05 1.51 -0.90
C SER A 67 -28.45 1.40 -2.37
N THR A 68 -28.58 2.52 -3.08
CA THR A 68 -28.86 2.50 -4.54
C THR A 68 -27.72 1.81 -5.30
N ALA A 69 -26.47 2.20 -5.05
CA ALA A 69 -25.32 1.61 -5.73
C ALA A 69 -25.14 0.12 -5.39
N TRP A 70 -25.36 -0.27 -4.13
CA TRP A 70 -25.27 -1.66 -3.68
C TRP A 70 -26.27 -2.55 -4.42
N GLN A 71 -27.54 -2.14 -4.48
CA GLN A 71 -28.59 -2.88 -5.18
C GLN A 71 -28.32 -3.02 -6.68
N GLU A 72 -27.90 -1.93 -7.34
CA GLU A 72 -27.58 -1.96 -8.77
C GLU A 72 -26.38 -2.88 -9.05
N THR A 73 -25.30 -2.70 -8.30
CA THR A 73 -24.03 -3.39 -8.57
C THR A 73 -24.06 -4.86 -8.16
N THR A 74 -24.70 -5.23 -7.06
CA THR A 74 -24.90 -6.64 -6.68
C THR A 74 -25.75 -7.37 -7.72
N LYS A 75 -26.84 -6.75 -8.19
CA LYS A 75 -27.66 -7.31 -9.28
C LYS A 75 -26.86 -7.46 -10.57
N ARG A 76 -26.11 -6.43 -10.98
CA ARG A 76 -25.27 -6.45 -12.19
C ARG A 76 -24.20 -7.52 -12.13
N ALA A 77 -23.51 -7.63 -11.00
CA ALA A 77 -22.46 -8.62 -10.76
C ALA A 77 -23.02 -10.03 -10.50
N LYS A 78 -24.35 -10.17 -10.34
CA LYS A 78 -24.99 -11.41 -9.85
C LYS A 78 -24.33 -11.89 -8.56
N ALA A 79 -24.12 -10.95 -7.64
CA ALA A 79 -23.48 -11.21 -6.36
C ALA A 79 -24.39 -12.07 -5.46
N GLY A 80 -23.81 -13.07 -4.82
CA GLY A 80 -24.54 -14.01 -3.96
C GLY A 80 -23.59 -14.79 -3.07
N SER A 81 -24.12 -15.82 -2.40
CA SER A 81 -23.34 -16.68 -1.49
C SER A 81 -22.64 -15.88 -0.40
N PHE A 82 -23.31 -14.87 0.16
CA PHE A 82 -22.74 -14.08 1.25
C PHE A 82 -22.64 -14.94 2.51
N LEU A 83 -21.43 -15.08 3.02
CA LEU A 83 -21.10 -15.92 4.17
C LEU A 83 -20.31 -15.10 5.19
N LEU A 84 -20.85 -14.96 6.40
CA LEU A 84 -20.13 -14.33 7.51
C LEU A 84 -18.99 -15.23 7.99
N ASP A 85 -17.82 -14.63 8.22
CA ASP A 85 -16.80 -15.27 9.06
C ASP A 85 -17.18 -15.08 10.53
N GLN A 86 -17.73 -16.13 11.14
CA GLN A 86 -18.23 -16.09 12.52
C GLN A 86 -17.14 -15.78 13.56
N ASN A 87 -15.86 -16.02 13.23
CA ASN A 87 -14.74 -15.75 14.12
C ASN A 87 -14.19 -14.33 13.98
N SER A 88 -14.64 -13.58 12.97
CA SER A 88 -14.16 -12.22 12.70
C SER A 88 -14.86 -11.14 13.54
N ALA A 89 -16.06 -11.45 14.07
CA ALA A 89 -16.90 -10.48 14.74
C ALA A 89 -16.30 -10.05 16.10
N ARG A 90 -16.00 -8.75 16.26
CA ARG A 90 -15.43 -8.21 17.50
C ARG A 90 -15.79 -6.75 17.73
N ILE A 91 -15.81 -6.33 18.99
CA ILE A 91 -15.96 -4.91 19.34
C ILE A 91 -14.60 -4.24 19.29
N VAL A 92 -14.44 -3.26 18.39
CA VAL A 92 -13.26 -2.40 18.30
C VAL A 92 -13.46 -1.17 19.19
N ARG A 93 -12.44 -0.82 19.97
CA ARG A 93 -12.47 0.30 20.93
C ARG A 93 -11.29 1.23 20.69
N LEU A 94 -11.57 2.48 20.33
CA LEU A 94 -10.54 3.50 20.27
C LEU A 94 -10.29 4.14 21.65
N PRO A 95 -9.05 4.55 21.97
CA PRO A 95 -8.74 5.23 23.24
C PRO A 95 -9.58 6.49 23.51
N GLN A 96 -10.07 7.14 22.44
CA GLN A 96 -10.87 8.36 22.50
C GLN A 96 -12.38 8.10 22.67
N GLY A 97 -12.78 6.84 22.89
CA GLY A 97 -14.14 6.48 23.28
C GLY A 97 -15.07 6.05 22.15
N SER A 98 -14.67 6.12 20.87
CA SER A 98 -15.46 5.55 19.77
C SER A 98 -15.39 4.03 19.75
N LEU A 99 -16.55 3.38 19.53
CA LEU A 99 -16.69 1.93 19.45
C LEU A 99 -17.52 1.53 18.23
N TRP A 100 -17.21 0.36 17.67
CA TRP A 100 -18.03 -0.30 16.65
C TRP A 100 -17.82 -1.81 16.73
N ILE A 101 -18.75 -2.57 16.17
CA ILE A 101 -18.52 -3.99 15.87
C ILE A 101 -17.88 -4.06 14.48
N GLU A 102 -16.78 -4.77 14.34
CA GLU A 102 -16.18 -5.14 13.06
C GLU A 102 -16.54 -6.60 12.76
N ALA A 103 -16.91 -6.90 11.53
CA ALA A 103 -17.11 -8.26 11.05
C ALA A 103 -16.77 -8.40 9.56
N CYS A 104 -16.24 -9.56 9.18
CA CYS A 104 -15.84 -9.92 7.82
C CYS A 104 -16.85 -10.90 7.22
N PHE A 105 -17.03 -10.82 5.90
CA PHE A 105 -17.83 -11.77 5.13
C PHE A 105 -17.15 -12.06 3.79
N ALA A 106 -17.48 -13.20 3.19
CA ALA A 106 -17.11 -13.57 1.84
C ALA A 106 -18.36 -13.59 0.95
N PHE A 107 -18.17 -13.39 -0.36
CA PHE A 107 -19.24 -13.55 -1.34
C PHE A 107 -18.65 -13.83 -2.72
N GLU A 108 -19.51 -14.20 -3.66
CA GLU A 108 -19.12 -14.49 -5.03
C GLU A 108 -19.91 -13.65 -6.02
N THR A 109 -19.32 -13.38 -7.17
CA THR A 109 -20.02 -12.79 -8.32
C THR A 109 -20.09 -13.79 -9.47
N ASN A 110 -21.25 -13.84 -10.14
CA ASN A 110 -21.52 -14.81 -11.21
C ASN A 110 -21.66 -14.18 -12.60
N ALA A 111 -21.62 -12.85 -12.70
CA ALA A 111 -21.41 -12.18 -13.98
C ALA A 111 -19.98 -12.45 -14.49
N ALA A 112 -19.75 -12.35 -15.79
CA ALA A 112 -18.40 -12.53 -16.34
C ALA A 112 -17.56 -11.24 -16.19
N PRO A 113 -16.29 -11.32 -15.73
CA PRO A 113 -15.63 -12.52 -15.19
C PRO A 113 -16.16 -12.86 -13.79
N GLN A 114 -16.30 -14.15 -13.50
CA GLN A 114 -16.77 -14.61 -12.18
C GLN A 114 -15.68 -14.40 -11.14
N THR A 115 -16.07 -13.97 -9.93
CA THR A 115 -15.09 -13.62 -8.89
C THR A 115 -15.42 -14.22 -7.53
N THR A 116 -14.38 -14.37 -6.71
CA THR A 116 -14.50 -14.47 -5.26
C THR A 116 -14.11 -13.14 -4.64
N CYS A 117 -14.85 -12.74 -3.60
CA CYS A 117 -14.73 -11.44 -2.97
C CYS A 117 -14.79 -11.56 -1.46
N SER A 118 -14.15 -10.63 -0.77
CA SER A 118 -14.33 -10.42 0.66
C SER A 118 -15.05 -9.10 0.92
N GLY A 119 -15.54 -8.93 2.13
CA GLY A 119 -16.11 -7.68 2.58
C GLY A 119 -15.99 -7.52 4.09
N PHE A 120 -16.12 -6.27 4.51
CA PHE A 120 -15.99 -5.86 5.89
C PHE A 120 -17.14 -4.92 6.20
N MET A 121 -17.78 -5.11 7.36
CA MET A 121 -18.78 -4.19 7.87
C MET A 121 -18.40 -3.72 9.26
N ASN A 122 -18.50 -2.41 9.48
CA ASN A 122 -18.46 -1.81 10.79
C ASN A 122 -19.88 -1.44 11.19
N LEU A 123 -20.38 -2.02 12.28
CA LEU A 123 -21.74 -1.83 12.78
C LEU A 123 -21.74 -0.95 14.03
N VAL A 124 -22.71 -0.05 14.08
CA VAL A 124 -22.91 0.88 15.20
C VAL A 124 -24.39 0.92 15.60
N PRO A 125 -24.71 1.12 16.88
CA PRO A 125 -26.09 1.31 17.30
C PRO A 125 -26.57 2.70 16.86
N GLY A 126 -27.81 2.80 16.36
CA GLY A 126 -28.49 4.07 16.17
C GLY A 126 -29.16 4.56 17.45
N SER A 127 -29.64 5.80 17.43
CA SER A 127 -30.37 6.41 18.55
C SER A 127 -31.68 5.70 18.89
N ASP A 128 -32.23 4.93 17.96
CA ASP A 128 -33.41 4.08 18.12
C ASP A 128 -33.07 2.66 18.61
N GLY A 129 -31.82 2.39 18.97
CA GLY A 129 -31.34 1.08 19.42
C GLY A 129 -31.14 0.06 18.29
N LYS A 130 -31.44 0.40 17.02
CA LYS A 130 -31.21 -0.49 15.88
C LYS A 130 -29.77 -0.37 15.39
N TRP A 131 -29.14 -1.52 15.16
CA TRP A 131 -27.82 -1.60 14.57
C TRP A 131 -27.86 -1.18 13.10
N ARG A 132 -26.78 -0.52 12.65
CA ARG A 132 -26.62 0.00 11.28
C ARG A 132 -25.16 -0.10 10.85
N ILE A 133 -24.95 -0.21 9.55
CA ILE A 133 -23.64 -0.16 8.91
C ILE A 133 -23.14 1.29 8.89
N TRP A 134 -21.98 1.50 9.46
CA TRP A 134 -21.21 2.75 9.40
C TRP A 134 -20.19 2.73 8.28
N VAL A 135 -19.43 1.64 8.17
CA VAL A 135 -18.47 1.44 7.08
C VAL A 135 -18.73 0.10 6.43
N LEU A 136 -18.80 0.10 5.10
CA LEU A 136 -18.82 -1.10 4.28
C LEU A 136 -17.55 -1.13 3.41
N ARG A 137 -16.96 -2.30 3.23
CA ARG A 137 -15.92 -2.54 2.23
C ARG A 137 -16.24 -3.80 1.48
N SER A 138 -15.95 -3.80 0.19
CA SER A 138 -16.00 -4.97 -0.69
C SER A 138 -14.71 -5.02 -1.50
N ILE A 139 -14.08 -6.19 -1.55
CA ILE A 139 -12.75 -6.38 -2.13
C ILE A 139 -12.81 -7.57 -3.09
N LEU A 140 -12.31 -7.36 -4.31
CA LEU A 140 -12.05 -8.45 -5.24
C LEU A 140 -10.85 -9.24 -4.73
N GLU A 141 -11.04 -10.53 -4.49
CA GLU A 141 -9.95 -11.43 -4.06
C GLU A 141 -9.37 -12.17 -5.27
N GLN A 142 -10.22 -12.86 -6.05
CA GLN A 142 -9.77 -13.62 -7.22
C GLN A 142 -10.77 -13.63 -8.37
N LEU A 143 -10.24 -13.75 -9.58
CA LEU A 143 -10.99 -14.14 -10.78
C LEU A 143 -11.05 -15.67 -10.83
N LYS A 144 -12.24 -16.27 -10.81
CA LYS A 144 -12.41 -17.74 -10.72
C LYS A 144 -11.84 -18.50 -11.93
N SER A 145 -11.72 -17.84 -13.08
CA SER A 145 -11.13 -18.42 -14.29
C SER A 145 -9.61 -18.40 -14.31
N GLU A 146 -9.00 -17.64 -13.42
CA GLU A 146 -7.56 -17.37 -13.44
C GLU A 146 -6.84 -18.11 -12.32
N ARG A 147 -5.51 -18.14 -12.42
CA ARG A 147 -4.64 -18.62 -11.35
C ARG A 147 -4.72 -17.69 -10.14
N ASN A 148 -4.48 -18.26 -8.96
CA ASN A 148 -4.46 -17.52 -7.72
C ASN A 148 -3.27 -16.54 -7.70
N VAL A 149 -3.56 -15.23 -7.68
CA VAL A 149 -2.55 -14.15 -7.68
C VAL A 149 -1.69 -14.13 -6.43
N ASP A 150 -2.17 -14.70 -5.32
CA ASP A 150 -1.46 -14.77 -4.05
C ASP A 150 -0.52 -15.96 -3.94
N VAL A 151 -0.60 -16.92 -4.87
CA VAL A 151 0.20 -18.13 -4.86
C VAL A 151 1.06 -18.17 -6.12
N LEU A 152 2.33 -17.80 -5.95
CA LEU A 152 3.34 -17.98 -6.99
C LEU A 152 4.05 -19.31 -6.79
N GLU A 153 4.22 -20.06 -7.88
CA GLU A 153 5.06 -21.26 -7.87
C GLU A 153 6.54 -20.85 -8.06
N PRO A 154 7.45 -21.28 -7.17
CA PRO A 154 8.89 -21.05 -7.36
C PRO A 154 9.36 -21.67 -8.68
N THR A 155 10.21 -20.96 -9.41
CA THR A 155 10.79 -21.47 -10.65
C THR A 155 12.11 -22.16 -10.35
N ILE A 156 12.24 -23.46 -10.67
CA ILE A 156 13.51 -24.19 -10.55
C ILE A 156 14.32 -23.92 -11.82
N LYS A 157 15.36 -23.09 -11.73
CA LYS A 157 16.36 -22.91 -12.80
C LYS A 157 17.77 -23.05 -12.22
N GLU A 158 18.66 -23.69 -12.97
CA GLU A 158 20.08 -23.84 -12.62
C GLU A 158 20.88 -22.54 -12.82
N ASN A 159 20.36 -21.58 -13.60
CA ASN A 159 21.00 -20.28 -13.86
C ASN A 159 20.05 -19.12 -13.55
N GLY A 160 20.35 -18.39 -12.46
CA GLY A 160 19.59 -17.23 -12.00
C GLY A 160 19.80 -16.01 -12.87
N LEU A 161 18.94 -15.82 -13.87
CA LEU A 161 18.93 -14.57 -14.62
C LEU A 161 18.40 -13.46 -13.72
N MET A 162 19.30 -12.57 -13.30
CA MET A 162 18.95 -11.34 -12.57
C MET A 162 18.63 -10.16 -13.51
N ASP A 163 18.81 -10.34 -14.83
CA ASP A 163 18.58 -9.32 -15.86
C ASP A 163 17.97 -9.93 -17.14
N GLY A 164 16.67 -10.22 -17.09
CA GLY A 164 15.81 -10.49 -18.25
C GLY A 164 15.66 -11.94 -18.76
N HIS A 165 14.68 -12.10 -19.66
CA HIS A 165 14.51 -13.23 -20.60
C HIS A 165 14.86 -12.81 -22.05
N GLN A 166 14.92 -13.74 -23.02
CA GLN A 166 15.02 -13.40 -24.45
C GLN A 166 13.95 -12.38 -24.86
N GLU A 167 14.32 -11.43 -25.71
CA GLU A 167 13.64 -10.15 -25.94
C GLU A 167 12.47 -10.25 -26.93
N PRO A 168 11.20 -10.36 -26.48
CA PRO A 168 10.09 -9.99 -27.35
C PRO A 168 10.10 -8.48 -27.56
N THR A 169 9.76 -8.03 -28.77
CA THR A 169 9.58 -6.60 -29.08
C THR A 169 8.26 -6.04 -28.50
N HIS A 170 7.41 -6.90 -27.93
CA HIS A 170 6.11 -6.56 -27.35
C HIS A 170 5.85 -7.25 -26.01
N PHE A 171 5.29 -6.52 -25.05
CA PHE A 171 4.80 -7.03 -23.76
C PHE A 171 3.33 -6.65 -23.56
N ASP A 172 2.55 -7.43 -22.80
CA ASP A 172 1.22 -6.97 -22.41
C ASP A 172 1.35 -5.75 -21.48
N CYS A 173 2.30 -5.78 -20.55
CA CYS A 173 2.55 -4.67 -19.63
C CYS A 173 4.04 -4.35 -19.41
N VAL A 174 4.37 -3.06 -19.38
CA VAL A 174 5.65 -2.55 -18.90
C VAL A 174 5.46 -1.91 -17.52
N VAL A 175 6.25 -2.35 -16.54
CA VAL A 175 6.26 -1.81 -15.18
C VAL A 175 7.49 -0.94 -14.99
N ILE A 176 7.31 0.34 -14.65
CA ILE A 176 8.41 1.29 -14.46
C ILE A 176 8.76 1.39 -12.97
N GLY A 177 9.88 0.81 -12.57
CA GLY A 177 10.42 0.78 -11.21
C GLY A 177 10.35 -0.61 -10.58
N GLY A 178 11.51 -1.17 -10.21
CA GLY A 178 11.70 -2.48 -9.56
C GLY A 178 11.77 -2.42 -8.04
N GLY A 179 11.11 -1.44 -7.42
CA GLY A 179 10.87 -1.40 -5.98
C GLY A 179 9.68 -2.28 -5.55
N GLN A 180 9.29 -2.19 -4.28
CA GLN A 180 8.21 -3.01 -3.68
C GLN A 180 6.94 -3.08 -4.54
N ALA A 181 6.45 -1.93 -4.99
CA ALA A 181 5.21 -1.83 -5.77
C ALA A 181 5.34 -2.51 -7.14
N GLY A 182 6.49 -2.33 -7.81
CA GLY A 182 6.74 -2.93 -9.12
C GLY A 182 6.94 -4.43 -9.03
N LEU A 183 7.72 -4.91 -8.06
CA LEU A 183 7.94 -6.34 -7.83
C LEU A 183 6.65 -7.06 -7.40
N SER A 184 5.81 -6.43 -6.58
CA SER A 184 4.50 -6.97 -6.22
C SER A 184 3.58 -7.06 -7.45
N THR A 185 3.53 -6.00 -8.27
CA THR A 185 2.76 -6.01 -9.53
C THR A 185 3.24 -7.10 -10.48
N ALA A 186 4.54 -7.22 -10.66
CA ALA A 186 5.17 -8.25 -11.49
C ALA A 186 4.87 -9.67 -10.98
N GLY A 187 4.84 -9.86 -9.67
CA GLY A 187 4.46 -11.12 -9.05
C GLY A 187 3.03 -11.54 -9.43
N HIS A 188 2.06 -10.63 -9.33
CA HIS A 188 0.68 -10.91 -9.75
C HIS A 188 0.56 -11.16 -11.26
N MET A 189 1.28 -10.39 -12.10
CA MET A 189 1.30 -10.63 -13.54
C MET A 189 1.89 -12.01 -13.88
N LYS A 190 2.95 -12.43 -13.16
CA LYS A 190 3.52 -13.78 -13.30
C LYS A 190 2.52 -14.86 -12.91
N ALA A 191 1.84 -14.69 -11.78
CA ALA A 191 0.82 -15.64 -11.33
C ALA A 191 -0.29 -15.81 -12.40
N LEU A 192 -0.71 -14.71 -13.03
CA LEU A 192 -1.72 -14.70 -14.11
C LEU A 192 -1.18 -15.13 -15.48
N GLY A 193 0.12 -15.33 -15.64
CA GLY A 193 0.73 -15.66 -16.94
C GLY A 193 0.69 -14.50 -17.96
N ILE A 194 0.56 -13.25 -17.50
CA ILE A 194 0.58 -12.05 -18.33
C ILE A 194 2.03 -11.78 -18.79
N SER A 195 2.24 -11.39 -20.06
CA SER A 195 3.56 -11.00 -20.54
C SER A 195 3.95 -9.63 -20.00
N TYR A 196 5.06 -9.54 -19.26
CA TYR A 196 5.49 -8.28 -18.67
C TYR A 196 7.02 -8.11 -18.66
N VAL A 197 7.45 -6.87 -18.45
CA VAL A 197 8.84 -6.53 -18.07
C VAL A 197 8.85 -5.40 -17.05
N VAL A 198 9.68 -5.54 -16.01
CA VAL A 198 9.97 -4.47 -15.05
C VAL A 198 11.22 -3.72 -15.51
N LEU A 199 11.18 -2.39 -15.61
CA LEU A 199 12.32 -1.55 -15.92
C LEU A 199 12.80 -0.87 -14.65
N ASP A 200 14.05 -1.12 -14.23
CA ASP A 200 14.68 -0.42 -13.11
C ASP A 200 15.95 0.29 -13.57
N LYS A 201 16.11 1.55 -13.14
CA LYS A 201 17.29 2.37 -13.45
C LYS A 201 18.54 1.95 -12.68
N HIS A 202 18.38 1.21 -11.60
CA HIS A 202 19.49 0.77 -10.77
C HIS A 202 20.17 -0.46 -11.36
N GLN A 203 21.46 -0.64 -11.05
CA GLN A 203 22.26 -1.75 -11.56
C GLN A 203 21.94 -3.07 -10.85
N ASN A 204 21.43 -3.03 -9.62
CA ASN A 204 21.04 -4.21 -8.87
C ASN A 204 19.64 -4.06 -8.26
N VAL A 205 18.93 -5.18 -8.16
CA VAL A 205 17.68 -5.27 -7.40
C VAL A 205 17.93 -4.86 -5.95
N GLY A 206 17.08 -3.97 -5.43
CA GLY A 206 17.15 -3.50 -4.05
C GLY A 206 18.08 -2.29 -3.83
N ASP A 207 18.78 -1.78 -4.83
CA ASP A 207 19.63 -0.58 -4.70
C ASP A 207 18.85 0.66 -4.26
N ASN A 208 17.53 0.71 -4.55
CA ASN A 208 16.62 1.73 -4.04
C ASN A 208 16.54 1.76 -2.50
N TRP A 209 16.88 0.65 -1.84
CA TRP A 209 17.06 0.56 -0.39
C TRP A 209 18.51 0.69 0.04
N LYS A 210 19.46 0.05 -0.66
CA LYS A 210 20.89 0.11 -0.28
C LYS A 210 21.45 1.53 -0.24
N THR A 211 20.92 2.42 -1.09
CA THR A 211 21.30 3.84 -1.16
C THR A 211 20.69 4.72 -0.06
N ARG A 212 19.86 4.16 0.84
CA ARG A 212 19.28 4.88 1.98
C ARG A 212 20.30 4.95 3.13
N TYR A 213 20.07 5.86 4.06
CA TYR A 213 20.87 6.02 5.28
C TYR A 213 20.90 4.75 6.14
N ASN A 214 21.98 4.56 6.90
CA ASN A 214 22.30 3.28 7.56
C ASN A 214 21.24 2.82 8.58
N SER A 215 20.65 3.77 9.31
CA SER A 215 19.60 3.52 10.30
C SER A 215 18.21 3.34 9.69
N ALA A 216 18.04 3.41 8.36
CA ALA A 216 16.73 3.27 7.74
C ALA A 216 16.10 1.90 8.06
N ARG A 217 14.90 1.94 8.65
CA ARG A 217 14.06 0.78 8.97
C ARG A 217 12.62 1.05 8.53
N PRO A 218 12.04 0.31 7.57
CA PRO A 218 10.61 0.41 7.29
C PRO A 218 9.75 -0.03 8.47
N HIS A 219 8.64 0.67 8.68
CA HIS A 219 7.63 0.38 9.71
C HIS A 219 6.39 -0.33 9.13
N LEU A 220 6.61 -1.31 8.25
CA LEU A 220 5.53 -2.05 7.56
C LEU A 220 5.68 -3.57 7.81
N PRO A 221 4.58 -4.33 7.86
CA PRO A 221 4.63 -5.79 7.85
C PRO A 221 5.00 -6.30 6.44
N PHE A 222 5.94 -7.24 6.34
CA PHE A 222 6.41 -7.81 5.06
C PHE A 222 6.23 -9.34 4.97
N GLU A 223 5.12 -9.83 5.54
CA GLU A 223 4.82 -11.26 5.79
C GLU A 223 4.99 -12.21 4.60
N ARG A 224 4.93 -11.72 3.35
CA ARG A 224 5.05 -12.55 2.15
C ARG A 224 6.43 -12.53 1.50
N THR A 225 7.22 -11.48 1.72
CA THR A 225 8.56 -11.36 1.11
C THR A 225 9.64 -11.99 1.99
N PHE A 226 9.42 -12.01 3.30
CA PHE A 226 10.39 -12.48 4.29
C PHE A 226 9.81 -13.64 5.11
N PRO A 227 10.58 -14.70 5.36
CA PRO A 227 10.25 -15.75 6.33
C PRO A 227 9.83 -15.21 7.70
N SER A 228 9.02 -15.98 8.43
CA SER A 228 8.57 -15.65 9.80
C SER A 228 9.70 -15.50 10.83
N SER A 229 10.91 -15.96 10.51
CA SER A 229 12.11 -15.85 11.34
C SER A 229 12.80 -14.49 11.27
N TYR A 230 12.36 -13.57 10.42
CA TYR A 230 12.98 -12.25 10.31
C TYR A 230 12.67 -11.37 11.53
N GLN A 231 13.61 -10.47 11.85
CA GLN A 231 13.46 -9.53 12.95
C GLN A 231 12.31 -8.54 12.70
N ASN A 232 11.68 -8.10 13.79
CA ASN A 232 10.83 -6.91 13.73
C ASN A 232 11.70 -5.70 13.32
N PHE A 233 11.24 -4.93 12.32
CA PHE A 233 11.95 -3.80 11.70
C PHE A 233 13.21 -4.19 10.91
N LEU A 234 13.00 -4.61 9.66
CA LEU A 234 14.05 -4.96 8.71
C LEU A 234 15.01 -3.79 8.45
N SER A 235 16.30 -4.08 8.27
CA SER A 235 17.27 -3.09 7.78
C SER A 235 17.09 -2.79 6.29
N LYS A 236 17.70 -1.70 5.82
CA LYS A 236 17.77 -1.41 4.37
C LYS A 236 18.42 -2.54 3.58
N ASP A 237 19.35 -3.26 4.18
CA ASP A 237 20.09 -4.34 3.54
C ASP A 237 19.26 -5.62 3.51
N ASP A 238 18.53 -5.92 4.60
CA ASP A 238 17.52 -6.99 4.61
C ASP A 238 16.49 -6.76 3.50
N MET A 239 15.98 -5.52 3.37
CA MET A 239 15.03 -5.18 2.32
C MET A 239 15.56 -5.46 0.91
N ALA A 240 16.83 -5.11 0.66
CA ALA A 240 17.46 -5.36 -0.63
C ALA A 240 17.66 -6.86 -0.89
N GLU A 241 18.13 -7.61 0.11
CA GLU A 241 18.32 -9.06 0.02
C GLU A 241 17.00 -9.81 -0.20
N GLY A 242 15.92 -9.40 0.48
CA GLY A 242 14.60 -9.98 0.29
C GLY A 242 14.06 -9.78 -1.11
N TYR A 243 14.30 -8.62 -1.72
CA TYR A 243 13.90 -8.35 -3.10
C TYR A 243 14.70 -9.19 -4.10
N GLN A 244 16.01 -9.33 -3.89
CA GLN A 244 16.86 -10.20 -4.71
C GLN A 244 16.40 -11.66 -4.61
N SER A 245 16.13 -12.13 -3.38
CA SER A 245 15.62 -13.46 -3.11
C SER A 245 14.26 -13.69 -3.76
N TRP A 246 13.35 -12.71 -3.70
CA TRP A 246 12.04 -12.78 -4.33
C TRP A 246 12.14 -12.86 -5.86
N VAL A 247 12.93 -11.97 -6.48
CA VAL A 247 13.16 -11.94 -7.93
C VAL A 247 13.76 -13.27 -8.39
N SER A 248 14.74 -13.80 -7.67
CA SER A 248 15.38 -15.07 -7.99
C SER A 248 14.43 -16.27 -7.81
N LYS A 249 13.77 -16.37 -6.66
CA LYS A 249 12.84 -17.47 -6.31
C LYS A 249 11.71 -17.60 -7.32
N PHE A 250 11.17 -16.47 -7.76
CA PHE A 250 10.03 -16.42 -8.67
C PHE A 250 10.42 -16.01 -10.08
N ASP A 251 11.71 -15.98 -10.45
CA ASP A 251 12.18 -15.68 -11.82
C ASP A 251 11.40 -14.50 -12.44
N ILE A 252 11.40 -13.37 -11.73
CA ILE A 252 10.66 -12.16 -12.12
C ILE A 252 11.40 -11.48 -13.29
N ASN A 253 10.69 -11.17 -14.37
CA ASN A 253 11.30 -10.51 -15.53
C ASN A 253 11.57 -9.03 -15.25
N ILE A 254 12.82 -8.70 -14.97
CA ILE A 254 13.30 -7.35 -14.69
C ILE A 254 14.52 -7.03 -15.56
N TRP A 255 14.53 -5.84 -16.13
CA TRP A 255 15.66 -5.23 -16.82
C TRP A 255 16.27 -4.15 -15.95
N LEU A 256 17.54 -4.36 -15.59
CA LEU A 256 18.31 -3.46 -14.74
C LEU A 256 19.04 -2.43 -15.61
N ASP A 257 19.53 -1.36 -14.99
CA ASP A 257 20.18 -0.23 -15.69
C ASP A 257 19.38 0.23 -16.92
N THR A 258 18.06 0.29 -16.74
CA THR A 258 17.08 0.55 -17.80
C THR A 258 16.15 1.68 -17.41
N THR A 259 16.19 2.78 -18.16
CA THR A 259 15.37 3.98 -17.93
C THR A 259 14.45 4.23 -19.12
N PRO A 260 13.12 4.38 -18.92
CA PRO A 260 12.25 4.87 -19.99
C PRO A 260 12.56 6.34 -20.29
N VAL A 261 12.74 6.66 -21.57
CA VAL A 261 13.08 8.00 -22.06
C VAL A 261 11.82 8.74 -22.52
N SER A 262 10.98 8.07 -23.31
CA SER A 262 9.73 8.62 -23.81
C SER A 262 8.76 7.50 -24.20
N GLY A 263 7.48 7.85 -24.37
CA GLY A 263 6.46 6.92 -24.80
C GLY A 263 5.39 7.61 -25.63
N THR A 264 4.93 6.94 -26.69
CA THR A 264 3.86 7.43 -27.57
C THR A 264 2.76 6.40 -27.65
N TRP A 265 1.52 6.84 -27.43
CA TRP A 265 0.33 6.02 -27.62
C TRP A 265 -0.13 6.05 -29.08
N GLU A 266 -0.38 4.88 -29.64
CA GLU A 266 -0.97 4.72 -30.96
C GLU A 266 -2.39 4.15 -30.84
N SER A 267 -3.40 4.99 -31.10
CA SER A 267 -4.81 4.62 -30.97
C SER A 267 -5.28 3.57 -31.98
N SER A 268 -4.65 3.47 -33.15
CA SER A 268 -5.03 2.50 -34.20
C SER A 268 -4.67 1.06 -33.83
N SER A 269 -3.54 0.87 -33.14
CA SER A 269 -3.06 -0.43 -32.69
C SER A 269 -3.40 -0.71 -31.22
N GLY A 270 -3.80 0.32 -30.45
CA GLY A 270 -4.07 0.20 -29.02
C GLY A 270 -2.79 -0.09 -28.23
N ARG A 271 -1.65 0.48 -28.65
CA ARG A 271 -0.33 0.17 -28.10
C ARG A 271 0.47 1.42 -27.77
N TRP A 272 1.33 1.27 -26.78
CA TRP A 272 2.43 2.18 -26.50
C TRP A 272 3.68 1.72 -27.25
N THR A 273 4.42 2.67 -27.80
CA THR A 273 5.82 2.50 -28.21
C THR A 273 6.68 3.29 -27.24
N LEU A 274 7.58 2.61 -26.54
CA LEU A 274 8.48 3.18 -25.54
C LEU A 274 9.90 3.22 -26.07
N SER A 275 10.53 4.39 -26.03
CA SER A 275 11.97 4.51 -26.13
C SER A 275 12.58 4.33 -24.75
N ILE A 276 13.49 3.38 -24.61
CA ILE A 276 14.18 3.07 -23.37
C ILE A 276 15.69 3.15 -23.57
N ARG A 277 16.42 3.50 -22.53
CA ARG A 277 17.88 3.42 -22.47
C ARG A 277 18.26 2.29 -21.53
N ARG A 278 18.85 1.21 -22.06
CA ARG A 278 19.29 0.02 -21.32
C ARG A 278 20.80 -0.16 -21.49
N HIS A 279 21.54 -0.22 -20.38
CA HIS A 279 23.00 -0.26 -20.39
C HIS A 279 23.65 0.83 -21.26
N GLY A 280 23.08 2.04 -21.20
CA GLY A 280 23.49 3.18 -22.02
C GLY A 280 23.04 3.17 -23.48
N ASN A 281 22.48 2.06 -23.99
CA ASN A 281 22.02 1.94 -25.37
C ASN A 281 20.53 2.25 -25.49
N GLU A 282 20.15 3.03 -26.50
CA GLU A 282 18.73 3.29 -26.79
C GLU A 282 18.12 2.16 -27.61
N GLN A 283 16.92 1.73 -27.22
CA GLN A 283 16.14 0.72 -27.93
C GLN A 283 14.64 1.02 -27.78
N SER A 284 13.82 0.39 -28.62
CA SER A 284 12.37 0.58 -28.64
C SER A 284 11.65 -0.73 -28.32
N ILE A 285 10.68 -0.66 -27.42
CA ILE A 285 9.77 -1.76 -27.10
C ILE A 285 8.32 -1.30 -27.22
N THR A 286 7.39 -2.24 -27.41
CA THR A 286 5.96 -1.93 -27.43
C THR A 286 5.23 -2.61 -26.27
N CYS A 287 4.12 -2.02 -25.82
CA CYS A 287 3.26 -2.65 -24.84
C CYS A 287 1.80 -2.21 -24.92
N SER A 288 0.90 -2.96 -24.28
CA SER A 288 -0.52 -2.57 -24.19
C SER A 288 -0.77 -1.67 -22.96
N PHE A 289 -0.11 -1.96 -21.84
CA PHE A 289 -0.30 -1.23 -20.58
C PHE A 289 1.03 -0.77 -19.99
N ILE A 290 1.00 0.38 -19.30
CA ILE A 290 2.13 0.88 -18.51
C ILE A 290 1.69 1.01 -17.05
N VAL A 291 2.44 0.39 -16.14
CA VAL A 291 2.30 0.61 -14.70
C VAL A 291 3.47 1.46 -14.21
N VAL A 292 3.17 2.62 -13.63
CA VAL A 292 4.18 3.50 -13.04
C VAL A 292 4.35 3.16 -11.56
N ALA A 293 5.46 2.49 -11.23
CA ALA A 293 5.82 2.04 -9.89
C ALA A 293 7.11 2.71 -9.35
N GLY A 294 7.46 3.91 -9.85
CA GLY A 294 8.68 4.65 -9.49
C GLY A 294 8.73 5.25 -8.07
N GLY A 295 7.70 5.01 -7.24
CA GLY A 295 7.59 5.52 -5.88
C GLY A 295 7.17 6.99 -5.78
N ALA A 296 6.97 7.48 -4.55
CA ALA A 296 6.46 8.82 -4.27
C ALA A 296 7.49 9.96 -4.43
N GLY A 297 8.65 9.68 -5.04
CA GLY A 297 9.72 10.67 -5.22
C GLY A 297 10.43 11.09 -3.93
N GLY A 298 10.40 10.28 -2.87
CA GLY A 298 11.03 10.60 -1.58
C GLY A 298 12.55 10.80 -1.61
N GLN A 299 13.22 10.36 -2.70
CA GLN A 299 14.65 10.63 -2.94
C GLN A 299 14.91 11.90 -3.74
N VAL A 300 13.87 12.56 -4.28
CA VAL A 300 14.03 13.86 -4.96
C VAL A 300 14.04 14.94 -3.89
N PRO A 301 15.20 15.57 -3.59
CA PRO A 301 15.30 16.50 -2.49
C PRO A 301 14.43 17.75 -2.75
N LYS A 302 13.67 18.16 -1.73
CA LYS A 302 12.92 19.42 -1.75
C LYS A 302 13.53 20.36 -0.73
N MET A 303 14.67 20.95 -1.12
CA MET A 303 15.42 21.83 -0.22
C MET A 303 14.69 23.16 -0.04
N PRO A 304 14.37 23.56 1.20
CA PRO A 304 13.82 24.88 1.47
C PRO A 304 14.83 25.98 1.16
N ASN A 305 14.35 27.10 0.62
CA ASN A 305 15.17 28.29 0.45
C ASN A 305 15.17 29.11 1.75
N TYR A 306 16.35 29.45 2.25
CA TYR A 306 16.52 30.26 3.45
C TYR A 306 17.24 31.57 3.12
N PRO A 307 16.73 32.72 3.60
CA PRO A 307 17.48 33.98 3.50
C PRO A 307 18.86 33.85 4.14
N ASN A 308 19.88 34.38 3.46
CA ASN A 308 21.28 34.39 3.90
C ASN A 308 21.87 32.99 4.17
N ARG A 309 21.37 31.94 3.49
CA ARG A 309 21.86 30.56 3.64
C ARG A 309 23.37 30.46 3.44
N GLU A 310 23.92 31.21 2.51
CA GLU A 310 25.34 31.28 2.16
C GLU A 310 26.25 31.77 3.29
N VAL A 311 25.71 32.47 4.30
CA VAL A 311 26.45 32.91 5.49
C VAL A 311 26.75 31.74 6.44
N PHE A 312 25.94 30.67 6.40
CA PHE A 312 26.17 29.48 7.21
C PHE A 312 27.30 28.64 6.63
N THR A 313 28.42 28.59 7.37
CA THR A 313 29.65 27.89 7.00
C THR A 313 29.69 26.42 7.40
N GLY A 314 28.68 25.94 8.13
CA GLY A 314 28.55 24.53 8.50
C GLY A 314 28.03 23.66 7.35
N THR A 315 28.09 22.34 7.56
CA THR A 315 27.53 21.37 6.61
C THR A 315 26.02 21.48 6.56
N THR A 316 25.44 21.44 5.36
CA THR A 316 24.00 21.32 5.15
C THR A 316 23.76 20.29 4.08
N LEU A 317 22.77 19.45 4.32
CA LEU A 317 22.41 18.31 3.49
C LEU A 317 20.90 18.13 3.53
N HIS A 318 20.32 17.68 2.43
CA HIS A 318 18.97 17.10 2.47
C HIS A 318 19.07 15.68 3.03
N SER A 319 17.98 15.17 3.63
CA SER A 319 17.91 13.77 4.12
C SER A 319 18.12 12.70 3.04
N ALA A 320 18.06 13.08 1.76
CA ALA A 320 18.35 12.19 0.62
C ALA A 320 19.86 12.00 0.39
N GLU A 321 20.69 12.91 0.91
CA GLU A 321 22.15 12.87 0.86
C GLU A 321 22.74 12.33 2.18
N TYR A 322 21.90 12.19 3.21
CA TYR A 322 22.30 11.68 4.52
C TYR A 322 22.67 10.18 4.45
N THR A 323 23.78 9.80 5.08
CA THR A 323 24.22 8.39 5.20
C THR A 323 24.29 7.98 6.67
N ASP A 324 25.07 8.71 7.46
CA ASP A 324 25.19 8.56 8.91
C ASP A 324 25.78 9.83 9.56
N ALA A 325 25.76 9.90 10.89
CA ALA A 325 26.23 11.03 11.69
C ALA A 325 27.64 10.83 12.31
N SER A 326 28.33 9.71 12.04
CA SER A 326 29.54 9.31 12.77
C SER A 326 30.68 10.34 12.72
N GLN A 327 30.81 11.04 11.59
CA GLN A 327 31.80 12.10 11.36
C GLN A 327 31.51 13.42 12.10
N TRP A 328 30.36 13.55 12.77
CA TRP A 328 29.92 14.79 13.41
C TRP A 328 30.02 14.78 14.94
N LYS A 329 30.73 13.80 15.52
CA LYS A 329 30.96 13.72 16.97
C LYS A 329 31.43 15.05 17.55
N GLY A 330 30.79 15.47 18.65
CA GLY A 330 31.06 16.73 19.35
C GLY A 330 30.56 18.00 18.65
N LYS A 331 29.95 17.91 17.47
CA LYS A 331 29.35 19.06 16.76
C LYS A 331 27.95 19.38 17.32
N HIS A 332 27.37 20.48 16.85
CA HIS A 332 25.99 20.88 17.13
C HIS A 332 25.14 20.63 15.87
N GLY A 333 24.09 19.82 16.00
CA GLY A 333 23.21 19.43 14.90
C GLY A 333 21.86 20.13 14.96
N VAL A 334 21.33 20.50 13.79
CA VAL A 334 19.96 21.00 13.62
C VAL A 334 19.25 20.17 12.56
N VAL A 335 18.11 19.59 12.90
CA VAL A 335 17.25 18.82 12.00
C VAL A 335 15.99 19.63 11.70
N ILE A 336 15.68 19.84 10.42
CA ILE A 336 14.51 20.61 10.01
C ILE A 336 13.42 19.66 9.52
N GLY A 337 12.27 19.68 10.20
CA GLY A 337 11.14 18.79 9.94
C GLY A 337 10.97 17.72 11.01
N THR A 338 9.80 17.07 10.99
CA THR A 338 9.35 16.12 12.04
C THR A 338 8.61 14.92 11.45
N ALA A 339 9.02 14.48 10.26
CA ALA A 339 8.59 13.19 9.70
C ALA A 339 9.50 12.06 10.21
N ASN A 340 9.25 10.80 9.83
CA ASN A 340 10.00 9.63 10.29
C ASN A 340 11.52 9.82 10.11
N THR A 341 11.98 10.15 8.89
CA THR A 341 13.42 10.38 8.61
C THR A 341 14.06 11.41 9.53
N ALA A 342 13.34 12.47 9.91
CA ALA A 342 13.89 13.51 10.79
C ALA A 342 14.12 12.98 12.21
N HIS A 343 13.25 12.09 12.69
CA HIS A 343 13.42 11.42 13.97
C HIS A 343 14.60 10.44 13.92
N ASP A 344 14.71 9.63 12.85
CA ASP A 344 15.84 8.70 12.67
C ASP A 344 17.18 9.46 12.68
N VAL A 345 17.30 10.53 11.89
CA VAL A 345 18.51 11.36 11.82
C VAL A 345 18.84 12.01 13.17
N ALA A 346 17.83 12.48 13.90
CA ALA A 346 18.06 13.09 15.21
C ALA A 346 18.56 12.06 16.23
N VAL A 347 18.02 10.84 16.22
CA VAL A 347 18.50 9.73 17.05
C VAL A 347 19.93 9.38 16.68
N ASP A 348 20.23 9.19 15.39
CA ASP A 348 21.60 8.91 14.92
C ASP A 348 22.60 9.98 15.37
N MET A 349 22.22 11.26 15.30
CA MET A 349 23.05 12.37 15.75
C MET A 349 23.34 12.30 17.25
N VAL A 350 22.34 11.97 18.07
CA VAL A 350 22.54 11.80 19.51
C VAL A 350 23.47 10.61 19.78
N GLU A 351 23.23 9.47 19.14
CA GLU A 351 24.03 8.25 19.31
C GLU A 351 25.47 8.40 18.82
N ALA A 352 25.70 9.19 17.77
CA ALA A 352 27.03 9.55 17.29
C ALA A 352 27.82 10.48 18.24
N GLY A 353 27.17 11.00 19.30
CA GLY A 353 27.80 11.81 20.33
C GLY A 353 27.93 13.29 19.95
N LEU A 354 26.92 13.87 19.31
CA LEU A 354 26.85 15.32 19.10
C LEU A 354 26.65 16.05 20.44
N SER A 355 27.25 17.23 20.57
CA SER A 355 27.17 18.06 21.77
C SER A 355 25.76 18.62 22.00
N SER A 356 24.99 18.79 20.92
CA SER A 356 23.56 19.12 20.98
C SER A 356 22.86 18.74 19.68
N VAL A 357 21.59 18.36 19.78
CA VAL A 357 20.71 18.10 18.63
C VAL A 357 19.42 18.87 18.81
N THR A 358 19.09 19.75 17.86
CA THR A 358 17.86 20.56 17.88
C THR A 358 16.97 20.18 16.71
N MET A 359 15.71 19.83 16.96
CA MET A 359 14.72 19.55 15.92
C MET A 359 13.76 20.73 15.76
N ILE A 360 13.58 21.21 14.52
CA ILE A 360 12.70 22.34 14.20
C ILE A 360 11.39 21.82 13.63
N GLN A 361 10.32 21.97 14.40
CA GLN A 361 8.96 21.57 14.05
C GLN A 361 8.10 22.77 13.64
N ARG A 362 7.55 22.75 12.42
CA ARG A 362 6.61 23.80 11.97
C ARG A 362 5.18 23.58 12.48
N SER A 363 4.73 22.33 12.55
CA SER A 363 3.34 21.98 12.85
C SER A 363 3.30 20.71 13.69
N ARG A 364 2.21 20.50 14.44
CA ARG A 364 2.05 19.32 15.31
C ARG A 364 2.19 18.03 14.49
N THR A 365 3.04 17.12 14.96
CA THR A 365 3.15 15.74 14.47
C THR A 365 2.60 14.80 15.54
N TYR A 366 1.76 13.84 15.14
CA TYR A 366 1.37 12.74 16.01
C TYR A 366 2.46 11.67 15.99
N VAL A 367 2.98 11.31 17.17
CA VAL A 367 4.05 10.31 17.32
C VAL A 367 3.47 9.11 18.05
N LEU A 368 3.61 7.93 17.46
CA LEU A 368 3.24 6.65 18.07
C LEU A 368 4.53 5.93 18.49
N PRO A 369 4.78 5.70 19.79
CA PRO A 369 5.98 4.99 20.21
C PRO A 369 5.96 3.53 19.75
N VAL A 370 7.12 3.00 19.39
CA VAL A 370 7.27 1.65 18.83
C VAL A 370 6.75 0.58 19.79
N GLU A 371 6.91 0.78 21.10
CA GLU A 371 6.44 -0.16 22.14
C GLU A 371 4.92 -0.33 22.13
N TYR A 372 4.18 0.72 21.76
CA TYR A 372 2.73 0.64 21.61
C TYR A 372 2.35 -0.13 20.35
N TYR A 373 3.05 0.13 19.24
CA TYR A 373 2.86 -0.62 18.00
C TYR A 373 3.12 -2.12 18.21
N MET A 374 4.22 -2.48 18.87
CA MET A 374 4.59 -3.87 19.16
C MET A 374 3.58 -4.61 20.05
N LYS A 375 2.85 -3.90 20.92
CA LYS A 375 1.80 -4.49 21.79
C LYS A 375 0.48 -4.73 21.08
N ILE A 376 0.20 -4.04 19.97
CA ILE A 376 -1.05 -4.17 19.22
C ILE A 376 -0.90 -5.03 17.97
N SER A 377 0.34 -5.24 17.50
CA SER A 377 0.66 -6.04 16.33
C SER A 377 0.98 -7.51 16.65
N ASN A 378 1.21 -7.84 17.92
CA ASN A 378 1.30 -9.20 18.48
C ASN A 378 0.06 -9.48 19.34
#